data_AF-A0A8J3M3F2-F1
#
_entry.id   AF-A0A8J3M3F2-F1
#
_cell.length_a   1.000
_cell.length_b   1.000
_cell.length_c   1.000
_cell.angle_alpha   90.00
_cell.angle_beta   90.00
_cell.angle_gamma   90.00
#
_symmetry.space_group_name_H-M   'P 1'
#
loop_
_entity.id
_entity.type
_entity.pdbx_description
1 polymer ?
#
loop_
_entity_poly.entity_id
_entity_poly.type
_entity_poly.pdbx_seq_one_letter_code
_entity_poly.pdbx_strand_id
1 'polypeptide(L)'
;MAARVVDYSPLLTTPTPDEIGAYRTQARAAGAPWANTTAQTLIAIVVVGFIGITILVPVVGGILVFLTEGIGGSPLTVVALLFFVLVIGVFGFAIARVAISGSGKWARWLRMHRFAQANGFIFSPESPSPGYPGAIFQLGDSRKATEHFRTAEGRFLDFGNYQYTTGSGKNRSTRVWGFLAIELDRKLPHMVLDSKANNGLFGGTNLPATFDKDQILSLEGDFDRYFTLYCPKEYERDALYVFTPDLMALLIDNAAPFDVEIIDDWMFVYSSTAFPVAQPAVYQRLLRIVETVGAKTLTQTDRYQDDRATAPFAANIVAPEGARLKRGVSVGAIILIVVVALFWSWSFFADVLASF
;
A
#
# COMPACT_ATOMS: atom_id res chain seq x y z
N MET A 1 -17.16 18.59 11.35
CA MET A 1 -16.66 19.13 10.06
C MET A 1 -17.87 19.55 9.23
N ALA A 2 -17.86 20.71 8.57
CA ALA A 2 -18.92 21.06 7.63
C ALA A 2 -18.82 20.12 6.41
N ALA A 3 -19.96 19.60 5.92
CA ALA A 3 -20.00 18.75 4.73
C ALA A 3 -19.45 19.53 3.54
N ARG A 4 -18.26 19.14 3.07
CA ARG A 4 -17.61 19.81 1.94
C ARG A 4 -18.15 19.17 0.66
N VAL A 5 -18.68 19.98 -0.25
CA VAL A 5 -19.01 19.48 -1.59
C VAL A 5 -17.71 19.09 -2.28
N VAL A 6 -17.54 17.80 -2.56
CA VAL A 6 -16.34 17.25 -3.20
C VAL A 6 -16.53 17.26 -4.72
N ASP A 7 -15.63 17.91 -5.44
CA ASP A 7 -15.60 17.93 -6.91
C ASP A 7 -14.83 16.73 -7.46
N TYR A 8 -15.55 15.76 -8.02
CA TYR A 8 -14.97 14.57 -8.65
C TYR A 8 -14.71 14.72 -10.15
N SER A 9 -15.15 15.82 -10.79
CA SER A 9 -15.00 16.03 -12.23
C SER A 9 -13.55 15.95 -12.74
N PRO A 10 -12.51 16.35 -11.97
CA PRO A 10 -11.13 16.23 -12.45
C PRO A 10 -10.67 14.78 -12.63
N LEU A 11 -11.25 13.82 -11.88
CA LEU A 11 -10.90 12.41 -12.00
C LEU A 11 -11.43 11.76 -13.28
N LEU A 12 -12.48 12.34 -13.87
CA LEU A 12 -13.17 11.85 -15.05
C LEU A 12 -12.70 12.54 -16.35
N THR A 13 -12.08 13.70 -16.22
CA THR A 13 -11.66 14.51 -17.37
C THR A 13 -10.36 13.98 -17.97
N THR A 14 -10.37 13.55 -19.23
CA THR A 14 -9.17 13.08 -19.93
C THR A 14 -8.25 14.25 -20.25
N PRO A 15 -7.01 14.30 -19.71
CA PRO A 15 -6.06 15.35 -20.05
C PRO A 15 -5.52 15.18 -21.46
N THR A 16 -5.25 16.29 -22.12
CA THR A 16 -4.58 16.35 -23.42
C THR A 16 -3.10 15.97 -23.31
N PRO A 17 -2.46 15.52 -24.41
CA PRO A 17 -1.03 15.22 -24.43
C PRO A 17 -0.15 16.41 -23.98
N ASP A 18 -0.53 17.64 -24.35
CA ASP A 18 0.21 18.85 -24.00
C ASP A 18 0.18 19.14 -22.50
N GLU A 19 -0.98 18.98 -21.86
CA GLU A 19 -1.13 19.14 -20.42
C GLU A 19 -0.31 18.08 -19.65
N ILE A 20 -0.29 16.84 -20.16
CA ILE A 20 0.52 15.75 -19.59
C ILE A 20 2.01 16.08 -19.70
N GLY A 21 2.44 16.60 -20.85
CA GLY A 21 3.81 17.04 -21.10
C GLY A 21 4.24 18.17 -20.16
N ALA A 22 3.38 19.18 -20.00
CA ALA A 22 3.62 20.30 -19.10
C ALA A 22 3.76 19.85 -17.63
N TYR A 23 2.85 19.00 -17.16
CA TYR A 23 2.89 18.45 -15.79
C TYR A 23 4.17 17.64 -15.55
N ARG A 24 4.59 16.83 -16.52
CA ARG A 24 5.85 16.07 -16.44
C ARG A 24 7.07 16.98 -16.36
N THR A 25 7.12 18.04 -17.16
CA THR A 25 8.22 19.02 -17.16
C THR A 25 8.27 19.77 -15.83
N GLN A 26 7.11 20.20 -15.31
CA GLN A 26 7.01 20.86 -14.01
C GLN A 26 7.50 19.97 -12.87
N ALA A 27 7.06 18.71 -12.84
CA ALA A 27 7.48 17.75 -11.80
C ALA A 27 9.01 17.51 -11.80
N ARG A 28 9.62 17.46 -12.99
CA ARG A 28 11.07 17.32 -13.14
C ARG A 28 11.81 18.58 -12.71
N ALA A 29 11.32 19.75 -13.10
CA ALA A 29 11.89 21.03 -12.69
C ALA A 29 11.82 21.24 -11.18
N ALA A 30 10.77 20.72 -10.52
CA ALA A 30 10.63 20.71 -9.07
C ALA A 30 11.53 19.67 -8.35
N GLY A 31 12.32 18.88 -9.09
CA GLY A 31 13.21 17.87 -8.52
C GLY A 31 12.48 16.68 -7.90
N ALA A 32 11.22 16.42 -8.30
CA ALA A 32 10.42 15.38 -7.68
C ALA A 32 11.05 13.98 -7.91
N PRO A 33 11.39 13.22 -6.86
CA PRO A 33 12.08 11.93 -6.99
C PRO A 33 11.33 10.92 -7.87
N TRP A 34 9.99 10.94 -7.79
CA TRP A 34 9.10 10.07 -8.56
C TRP A 34 8.96 10.45 -10.05
N ALA A 35 9.43 11.63 -10.45
CA ALA A 35 9.40 12.11 -11.84
C ALA A 35 10.62 11.66 -12.66
N ASN A 36 11.66 11.16 -11.97
CA ASN A 36 12.91 10.74 -12.57
C ASN A 36 12.83 9.30 -13.07
N THR A 37 13.55 9.02 -14.15
CA THR A 37 13.67 7.68 -14.72
C THR A 37 14.39 6.77 -13.71
N THR A 38 13.77 5.65 -13.32
CA THR A 38 14.39 4.73 -12.37
C THR A 38 15.63 4.07 -12.99
N ALA A 39 16.59 3.69 -12.14
CA ALA A 39 17.80 2.98 -12.57
C ALA A 39 17.49 1.73 -13.38
N GLN A 40 16.40 1.02 -13.07
CA GLN A 40 15.94 -0.15 -13.84
C GLN A 40 15.51 0.20 -15.27
N THR A 41 14.87 1.35 -15.49
CA THR A 41 14.52 1.81 -16.84
C THR A 41 15.78 2.24 -17.60
N LEU A 42 16.75 2.87 -16.94
CA LEU A 42 18.05 3.18 -17.55
C LEU A 42 18.83 1.92 -17.91
N ILE A 43 18.87 0.92 -17.02
CA ILE A 43 19.49 -0.38 -17.29
C ILE A 43 18.79 -1.06 -18.47
N ALA A 44 17.45 -1.07 -18.51
CA ALA A 44 16.72 -1.63 -19.65
C ALA A 44 17.09 -0.91 -20.96
N ILE A 45 17.15 0.42 -20.97
CA ILE A 45 17.57 1.20 -22.15
C ILE A 45 19.01 0.85 -22.55
N VAL A 46 19.93 0.77 -21.59
CA VAL A 46 21.35 0.45 -21.85
C VAL A 46 21.50 -0.98 -22.35
N VAL A 47 20.83 -1.96 -21.75
CA VAL A 47 20.88 -3.38 -22.16
C VAL A 47 20.30 -3.54 -23.56
N VAL A 48 19.14 -2.95 -23.82
CA VAL A 48 18.49 -3.03 -25.14
C VAL A 48 19.34 -2.28 -26.19
N GLY A 49 19.91 -1.13 -25.84
CA GLY A 49 20.85 -0.39 -26.69
C GLY A 49 22.13 -1.17 -26.97
N PHE A 50 22.71 -1.81 -25.96
CA PHE A 50 23.90 -2.66 -26.08
C PHE A 50 23.62 -3.88 -26.98
N ILE A 51 22.51 -4.60 -26.73
CA ILE A 51 22.08 -5.70 -27.60
C ILE A 51 21.90 -5.21 -29.05
N GLY A 52 21.27 -4.04 -29.23
CA GLY A 52 21.11 -3.41 -30.55
C GLY A 52 22.45 -3.14 -31.24
N ILE A 53 23.43 -2.56 -30.52
CA ILE A 53 24.78 -2.27 -31.05
C ILE A 53 25.54 -3.56 -31.40
N THR A 54 25.52 -4.57 -30.52
CA THR A 54 26.22 -5.83 -30.74
C THR A 54 25.66 -6.60 -31.93
N ILE A 55 24.36 -6.44 -32.23
CA ILE A 55 23.71 -7.00 -33.42
C ILE A 55 23.97 -6.14 -34.68
N LEU A 56 24.06 -4.82 -34.53
CA LEU A 56 24.27 -3.88 -35.63
C LEU A 56 25.62 -4.13 -36.34
N VAL A 57 26.69 -4.42 -35.61
CA VAL A 57 28.04 -4.62 -36.16
C VAL A 57 28.10 -5.76 -37.20
N PRO A 58 27.67 -7.00 -36.92
CA PRO A 58 27.66 -8.09 -37.91
C PRO A 58 26.65 -7.85 -39.04
N VAL A 59 25.55 -7.14 -38.79
CA VAL A 59 24.59 -6.77 -39.84
C VAL A 59 25.20 -5.78 -40.83
N VAL A 60 25.85 -4.71 -40.35
CA VAL A 60 26.53 -3.74 -41.22
C VAL A 60 27.64 -4.42 -42.02
N GLY A 61 28.39 -5.33 -41.40
CA GLY A 61 29.35 -6.17 -42.10
C GLY A 61 28.70 -7.03 -43.20
N GLY A 62 27.57 -7.67 -42.90
CA GLY A 62 26.81 -8.47 -43.87
C GLY A 62 26.21 -7.65 -45.01
N ILE A 63 25.75 -6.42 -44.73
CA ILE A 63 25.25 -5.48 -45.76
C ILE A 63 26.39 -5.03 -46.68
N LEU A 64 27.56 -4.71 -46.12
CA LEU A 64 28.75 -4.35 -46.92
C LEU A 64 29.13 -5.49 -47.88
N VAL A 65 29.15 -6.74 -47.40
CA VAL A 65 29.42 -7.93 -48.24
C VAL A 65 28.33 -8.12 -49.31
N PHE A 66 27.06 -7.96 -48.95
CA PHE A 66 25.94 -8.05 -49.88
C PHE A 66 26.00 -6.96 -50.98
N LEU A 67 26.39 -5.73 -50.63
CA LEU A 67 26.54 -4.63 -51.59
C LEU A 67 27.71 -4.87 -52.56
N THR A 68 28.74 -5.63 -52.16
CA THR A 68 29.85 -5.99 -53.04
C THR A 68 29.58 -7.23 -53.91
N GLU A 69 28.77 -8.18 -53.43
CA GLU A 69 28.57 -9.49 -54.09
C GLU A 69 27.18 -9.66 -54.75
N GLY A 70 26.22 -8.78 -54.46
CA GLY A 70 24.88 -8.79 -55.06
C GLY A 70 23.94 -9.88 -54.54
N ILE A 71 22.78 -10.06 -55.20
CA ILE A 71 21.66 -10.93 -54.79
C ILE A 71 22.01 -12.44 -54.82
N GLY A 72 23.23 -12.80 -55.25
CA GLY A 72 23.79 -14.15 -55.13
C GLY A 72 24.40 -14.48 -53.75
N GLY A 73 24.34 -13.56 -52.78
CA GLY A 73 24.94 -13.71 -51.46
C GLY A 73 24.45 -14.94 -50.69
N SER A 74 25.34 -15.50 -49.86
CA SER A 74 25.05 -16.69 -49.05
C SER A 74 23.74 -16.56 -48.25
N PRO A 75 22.98 -17.65 -48.01
CA PRO A 75 21.75 -17.63 -47.21
C PRO A 75 21.87 -16.91 -45.86
N LEU A 76 23.09 -16.84 -45.31
CA LEU A 76 23.42 -16.11 -44.08
C LEU A 76 23.16 -14.60 -44.20
N THR A 77 23.36 -13.97 -45.37
CA THR A 77 23.12 -12.53 -45.59
C THR A 77 21.64 -12.18 -45.53
N VAL A 78 20.78 -13.00 -46.14
CA VAL A 78 19.32 -12.84 -46.10
C VAL A 78 18.79 -13.02 -44.68
N VAL A 79 19.30 -14.03 -43.95
CA VAL A 79 18.95 -14.26 -42.54
C VAL A 79 19.38 -13.07 -41.66
N ALA A 80 20.57 -12.51 -41.88
CA ALA A 80 21.04 -11.34 -41.14
C ALA A 80 20.17 -10.09 -41.37
N LEU A 81 19.74 -9.84 -42.61
CA LEU A 81 18.83 -8.73 -42.94
C LEU A 81 17.44 -8.90 -42.31
N LEU A 82 16.86 -10.11 -42.36
CA LEU A 82 15.58 -10.39 -41.71
C LEU A 82 15.67 -10.24 -40.19
N PHE A 83 16.77 -10.69 -39.59
CA PHE A 83 17.02 -10.52 -38.16
C PHE A 83 17.20 -9.05 -37.78
N PHE A 84 17.83 -8.23 -38.62
CA PHE A 84 17.96 -6.80 -38.40
C PHE A 84 16.61 -6.07 -38.38
N VAL A 85 15.75 -6.35 -39.37
CA VAL A 85 14.39 -5.79 -39.42
C VAL A 85 13.59 -6.22 -38.19
N LEU A 86 13.73 -7.48 -37.76
CA LEU A 86 13.13 -7.98 -36.52
C LEU A 86 13.61 -7.19 -35.29
N VAL A 87 14.92 -6.95 -35.17
CA VAL A 87 15.49 -6.21 -34.03
C VAL A 87 15.05 -4.76 -34.00
N ILE A 88 15.04 -4.06 -35.14
CA ILE A 88 14.47 -2.71 -35.23
C ILE A 88 12.98 -2.71 -34.85
N GLY A 89 12.22 -3.68 -35.36
CA GLY A 89 10.80 -3.83 -35.04
C GLY A 89 10.56 -4.04 -33.53
N VAL A 90 11.33 -4.93 -32.90
CA VAL A 90 11.27 -5.19 -31.45
C VAL A 90 11.70 -3.96 -30.64
N PHE A 91 12.74 -3.25 -31.07
CA PHE A 91 13.25 -2.04 -30.41
C PHE A 91 12.25 -0.88 -30.51
N GLY A 92 11.71 -0.62 -31.71
CA GLY A 92 10.67 0.37 -31.93
C GLY A 92 9.40 0.05 -31.15
N PHE A 93 9.00 -1.23 -31.12
CA PHE A 93 7.87 -1.70 -30.31
C PHE A 93 8.12 -1.52 -28.81
N ALA A 94 9.32 -1.81 -28.31
CA ALA A 94 9.68 -1.62 -26.90
C ALA A 94 9.63 -0.13 -26.50
N ILE A 95 10.20 0.76 -27.32
CA ILE A 95 10.12 2.22 -27.11
C ILE A 95 8.68 2.70 -27.14
N ALA A 96 7.90 2.28 -28.14
CA ALA A 96 6.49 2.63 -28.26
C ALA A 96 5.69 2.15 -27.04
N ARG A 97 5.92 0.91 -26.57
CA ARG A 97 5.28 0.38 -25.36
C ARG A 97 5.63 1.16 -24.11
N VAL A 98 6.89 1.57 -23.93
CA VAL A 98 7.32 2.42 -22.80
C VAL A 98 6.69 3.82 -22.88
N ALA A 99 6.64 4.42 -24.07
CA ALA A 99 6.02 5.73 -24.28
C ALA A 99 4.50 5.72 -24.03
N ILE A 100 3.80 4.71 -24.56
CA ILE A 100 2.34 4.54 -24.42
C ILE A 100 1.96 4.13 -22.99
N SER A 101 2.74 3.28 -22.32
CA SER A 101 2.48 2.90 -20.92
C SER A 101 2.74 4.05 -19.94
N GLY A 102 3.71 4.93 -20.26
CA GLY A 102 4.00 6.11 -19.45
C GLY A 102 2.90 7.18 -19.52
N SER A 103 2.31 7.42 -20.70
CA SER A 103 1.29 8.47 -20.87
C SER A 103 0.06 8.23 -19.99
N GLY A 104 -0.39 6.98 -19.84
CA GLY A 104 -1.52 6.63 -18.98
C GLY A 104 -1.30 6.94 -17.50
N LYS A 105 -0.09 6.70 -17.00
CA LYS A 105 0.30 6.99 -15.60
C LYS A 105 0.31 8.49 -15.34
N TRP A 106 0.94 9.26 -16.21
CA TRP A 106 1.02 10.72 -16.06
C TRP A 106 -0.34 11.40 -16.24
N ALA A 107 -1.18 10.90 -17.17
CA ALA A 107 -2.56 11.34 -17.30
C ALA A 107 -3.35 11.10 -16.00
N ARG A 108 -3.21 9.91 -15.40
CA ARG A 108 -3.84 9.58 -14.11
C ARG A 108 -3.37 10.52 -13.02
N TRP A 109 -2.06 10.69 -12.86
CA TRP A 109 -1.49 11.58 -11.84
C TRP A 109 -1.91 13.03 -12.01
N LEU A 110 -2.04 13.52 -13.24
CA LEU A 110 -2.54 14.86 -13.50
C LEU A 110 -4.01 15.01 -13.08
N ARG A 111 -4.86 14.01 -13.38
CA ARG A 111 -6.26 14.00 -12.91
C ARG A 111 -6.34 14.04 -11.37
N MET A 112 -5.50 13.25 -10.71
CA MET A 112 -5.40 13.23 -9.25
C MET A 112 -4.89 14.55 -8.68
N HIS A 113 -3.87 15.15 -9.31
CA HIS A 113 -3.37 16.47 -8.93
C HIS A 113 -4.46 17.54 -9.01
N ARG A 114 -5.23 17.56 -10.09
CA ARG A 114 -6.36 18.49 -10.26
C ARG A 114 -7.48 18.23 -9.25
N PHE A 115 -7.81 16.96 -9.00
CA PHE A 115 -8.77 16.58 -7.96
C PHE A 115 -8.32 17.09 -6.59
N ALA A 116 -7.03 16.97 -6.27
CA ALA A 116 -6.50 17.45 -5.01
C ALA A 116 -6.63 18.98 -4.89
N GLN A 117 -6.24 19.72 -5.93
CA GLN A 117 -6.36 21.18 -5.95
C GLN A 117 -7.82 21.65 -5.80
N ALA A 118 -8.76 21.04 -6.53
CA ALA A 118 -10.18 21.38 -6.44
C ALA A 118 -10.77 21.13 -5.04
N ASN A 119 -10.21 20.16 -4.31
CA ASN A 119 -10.73 19.70 -3.02
C ASN A 119 -9.81 20.00 -1.83
N GLY A 120 -8.86 20.92 -1.97
CA GLY A 120 -7.98 21.36 -0.87
C GLY A 120 -7.11 20.24 -0.29
N PHE A 121 -6.72 19.29 -1.13
CA PHE A 121 -5.72 18.28 -0.83
C PHE A 121 -4.42 18.57 -1.58
N ILE A 122 -3.35 17.92 -1.13
CA ILE A 122 -2.07 17.83 -1.81
C ILE A 122 -1.92 16.40 -2.30
N PHE A 123 -1.85 16.22 -3.62
CA PHE A 123 -1.57 14.93 -4.22
C PHE A 123 -0.07 14.66 -4.28
N SER A 124 0.34 13.46 -3.91
CA SER A 124 1.71 12.99 -4.04
C SER A 124 1.74 11.60 -4.69
N PRO A 125 2.42 11.45 -5.85
CA PRO A 125 2.59 10.14 -6.47
C PRO A 125 3.34 9.13 -5.60
N GLU A 126 4.32 9.61 -4.83
CA GLU A 126 5.13 8.80 -3.95
C GLU A 126 5.70 9.65 -2.81
N SER A 127 5.59 9.16 -1.57
CA SER A 127 6.27 9.69 -0.39
C SER A 127 7.01 8.55 0.31
N PRO A 128 8.35 8.65 0.46
CA PRO A 128 9.14 7.58 1.08
C PRO A 128 8.92 7.53 2.60
N SER A 129 8.92 6.30 3.14
CA SER A 129 8.97 6.00 4.58
C SER A 129 8.04 6.86 5.45
N PRO A 130 6.70 6.79 5.27
CA PRO A 130 5.78 7.49 6.14
C PRO A 130 5.98 7.08 7.60
N GLY A 131 6.03 8.06 8.52
CA GLY A 131 6.33 7.86 9.94
C GLY A 131 5.13 7.51 10.82
N TYR A 132 4.11 6.87 10.27
CA TYR A 132 2.88 6.56 11.01
C TYR A 132 3.08 5.39 11.99
N PRO A 133 2.43 5.41 13.18
CA PRO A 133 2.60 4.36 14.19
C PRO A 133 1.86 3.05 13.88
N GLY A 134 0.88 3.06 12.98
CA GLY A 134 -0.01 1.93 12.72
C GLY A 134 0.65 0.65 12.21
N ALA A 135 -0.05 -0.48 12.37
CA ALA A 135 0.47 -1.83 12.25
C ALA A 135 1.15 -2.14 10.91
N ILE A 136 0.65 -1.58 9.80
CA ILE A 136 1.21 -1.84 8.46
C ILE A 136 2.50 -1.02 8.20
N PHE A 137 2.66 0.14 8.85
CA PHE A 137 3.68 1.14 8.49
C PHE A 137 5.08 0.81 9.02
N GLN A 138 5.19 -0.12 9.97
CA GLN A 138 6.47 -0.51 10.58
C GLN A 138 7.10 -1.76 9.95
N LEU A 139 6.53 -2.26 8.85
CA LEU A 139 6.89 -3.54 8.28
C LEU A 139 7.84 -3.43 7.09
N GLY A 140 8.78 -4.37 7.02
CA GLY A 140 9.65 -4.55 5.87
C GLY A 140 10.57 -3.36 5.58
N ASP A 141 11.12 -3.35 4.37
CA ASP A 141 11.95 -2.28 3.83
C ASP A 141 11.30 -1.61 2.62
N SER A 142 11.95 -0.55 2.09
CA SER A 142 11.49 0.18 0.90
C SER A 142 10.04 0.69 1.03
N ARG A 143 9.69 1.11 2.24
CA ARG A 143 8.37 1.60 2.64
C ARG A 143 8.05 2.91 1.93
N LYS A 144 6.83 3.04 1.41
CA LYS A 144 6.36 4.29 0.81
C LYS A 144 4.84 4.36 0.72
N ALA A 145 4.31 5.56 0.87
CA ALA A 145 2.96 5.89 0.42
C ALA A 145 3.01 6.17 -1.08
N THR A 146 2.02 5.69 -1.82
CA THR A 146 1.88 5.86 -3.27
C THR A 146 0.50 6.37 -3.60
N GLU A 147 0.45 7.29 -4.58
CA GLU A 147 -0.79 7.83 -5.14
C GLU A 147 -1.77 8.31 -4.06
N HIS A 148 -1.25 9.09 -3.10
CA HIS A 148 -1.95 9.48 -1.88
C HIS A 148 -2.26 10.98 -1.83
N PHE A 149 -3.25 11.33 -1.01
CA PHE A 149 -3.76 12.68 -0.82
C PHE A 149 -3.64 13.06 0.64
N ARG A 150 -3.02 14.22 0.90
CA ARG A 150 -3.00 14.83 2.22
C ARG A 150 -3.86 16.08 2.29
N THR A 151 -4.47 16.39 3.42
CA THR A 151 -5.09 17.71 3.61
C THR A 151 -4.04 18.80 3.44
N ALA A 152 -4.38 19.86 2.70
CA ALA A 152 -3.53 21.04 2.58
C ALA A 152 -3.58 21.90 3.85
N GLU A 153 -4.76 21.98 4.46
CA GLU A 153 -5.05 22.78 5.64
C GLU A 153 -6.07 22.07 6.54
N GLY A 154 -6.13 22.47 7.80
CA GLY A 154 -7.04 21.90 8.80
C GLY A 154 -6.50 20.59 9.39
N ARG A 155 -7.41 19.71 9.81
CA ARG A 155 -7.07 18.43 10.43
C ARG A 155 -6.29 17.55 9.46
N PHE A 156 -5.22 16.93 9.96
CA PHE A 156 -4.41 16.06 9.13
C PHE A 156 -5.19 14.81 8.72
N LEU A 157 -5.22 14.59 7.42
CA LEU A 157 -5.80 13.43 6.77
C LEU A 157 -4.80 12.97 5.71
N ASP A 158 -4.55 11.66 5.62
CA ASP A 158 -3.78 11.06 4.53
C ASP A 158 -4.47 9.80 4.04
N PHE A 159 -4.73 9.69 2.74
CA PHE A 159 -5.32 8.47 2.16
C PHE A 159 -4.79 8.15 0.78
N GLY A 160 -4.60 6.86 0.53
CA GLY A 160 -4.03 6.35 -0.72
C GLY A 160 -3.59 4.92 -0.57
N ASN A 161 -2.49 4.57 -1.22
CA ASN A 161 -1.89 3.25 -1.12
C ASN A 161 -0.58 3.31 -0.35
N TYR A 162 -0.26 2.23 0.36
CA TYR A 162 0.99 2.04 1.05
C TYR A 162 1.62 0.75 0.58
N GLN A 163 2.94 0.76 0.37
CA GLN A 163 3.67 -0.44 0.02
C GLN A 163 4.93 -0.60 0.85
N TYR A 164 5.28 -1.86 1.08
CA TYR A 164 6.52 -2.26 1.71
C TYR A 164 6.98 -3.59 1.11
N THR A 165 8.25 -3.91 1.32
CA THR A 165 8.83 -5.14 0.83
C THR A 165 9.31 -6.02 1.98
N THR A 166 9.04 -7.32 1.90
CA THR A 166 9.53 -8.31 2.86
C THR A 166 10.37 -9.38 2.17
N GLY A 167 11.21 -10.07 2.94
CA GLY A 167 12.08 -11.13 2.45
C GLY A 167 13.43 -10.62 1.96
N SER A 168 14.27 -11.52 1.47
CA SER A 168 15.65 -11.21 1.05
C SER A 168 16.01 -11.91 -0.26
N GLY A 169 16.93 -11.30 -1.01
CA GLY A 169 17.43 -11.84 -2.27
C GLY A 169 16.33 -12.14 -3.28
N LYS A 170 16.29 -13.39 -3.76
CA LYS A 170 15.29 -13.87 -4.74
C LYS A 170 13.89 -14.06 -4.15
N ASN A 171 13.75 -14.11 -2.82
CA ASN A 171 12.49 -14.35 -2.12
C ASN A 171 11.88 -13.05 -1.60
N ARG A 172 12.00 -11.98 -2.39
CA ARG A 172 11.53 -10.64 -2.05
C ARG A 172 10.10 -10.46 -2.57
N SER A 173 9.19 -10.02 -1.71
CA SER A 173 7.77 -9.83 -2.04
C SER A 173 7.31 -8.43 -1.64
N THR A 174 6.68 -7.71 -2.58
CA THR A 174 6.09 -6.39 -2.32
C THR A 174 4.64 -6.56 -1.89
N ARG A 175 4.29 -5.99 -0.75
CA ARG A 175 2.93 -5.93 -0.23
C ARG A 175 2.38 -4.53 -0.46
N VAL A 176 1.10 -4.44 -0.81
CA VAL A 176 0.40 -3.17 -1.05
C VAL A 176 -0.91 -3.18 -0.29
N TRP A 177 -1.18 -2.08 0.40
CA TRP A 177 -2.35 -1.84 1.24
C TRP A 177 -3.02 -0.55 0.80
N GLY A 178 -4.35 -0.50 0.86
CA GLY A 178 -5.09 0.76 0.90
C GLY A 178 -5.06 1.29 2.34
N PHE A 179 -4.88 2.60 2.51
CA PHE A 179 -4.93 3.20 3.84
C PHE A 179 -5.66 4.55 3.83
N LEU A 180 -6.22 4.87 4.99
CA LEU A 180 -6.74 6.17 5.41
C LEU A 180 -6.18 6.42 6.80
N ALA A 181 -5.64 7.61 7.06
CA ALA A 181 -5.04 8.04 8.31
C ALA A 181 -5.69 9.35 8.73
N ILE A 182 -6.27 9.37 9.94
CA ILE A 182 -6.94 10.52 10.52
C ILE A 182 -6.25 10.84 11.84
N GLU A 183 -5.80 12.08 12.01
CA GLU A 183 -5.23 12.57 13.27
C GLU A 183 -6.36 12.94 14.25
N LEU A 184 -6.32 12.35 15.43
CA LEU A 184 -7.25 12.54 16.53
C LEU A 184 -6.77 13.65 17.48
N ASP A 185 -7.69 14.24 18.24
CA ASP A 185 -7.34 15.29 19.21
C ASP A 185 -6.68 14.73 20.48
N ARG A 186 -6.94 13.46 20.78
CA ARG A 186 -6.52 12.79 22.01
C ARG A 186 -5.78 11.50 21.68
N LYS A 187 -4.76 11.19 22.49
CA LYS A 187 -4.12 9.88 22.47
C LYS A 187 -5.06 8.87 23.12
N LEU A 188 -5.22 7.73 22.46
CA LEU A 188 -6.11 6.65 22.85
C LEU A 188 -5.33 5.35 23.08
N PRO A 189 -5.85 4.44 23.92
CA PRO A 189 -5.33 3.09 24.03
C PRO A 189 -5.32 2.41 22.67
N HIS A 190 -4.33 1.55 22.43
CA HIS A 190 -4.19 0.86 21.15
C HIS A 190 -5.32 -0.16 21.00
N MET A 191 -6.26 0.12 20.11
CA MET A 191 -7.43 -0.71 19.82
C MET A 191 -7.47 -1.06 18.33
N VAL A 192 -7.85 -2.30 18.01
CA VAL A 192 -7.95 -2.77 16.61
C VAL A 192 -9.29 -3.46 16.40
N LEU A 193 -10.02 -3.03 15.38
CA LEU A 193 -11.16 -3.74 14.83
C LEU A 193 -10.71 -4.50 13.58
N ASP A 194 -10.57 -5.81 13.73
CA ASP A 194 -10.25 -6.73 12.64
C ASP A 194 -11.54 -7.13 11.90
N SER A 195 -11.63 -6.79 10.61
CA SER A 195 -12.84 -7.00 9.81
C SER A 195 -13.01 -8.46 9.43
N LYS A 196 -14.16 -9.04 9.80
CA LYS A 196 -14.51 -10.41 9.38
C LYS A 196 -14.85 -10.52 7.90
N ALA A 197 -15.16 -9.41 7.25
CA ALA A 197 -15.51 -9.36 5.83
C ALA A 197 -14.29 -9.42 4.91
N ASN A 198 -13.10 -9.03 5.41
CA ASN A 198 -11.88 -9.10 4.61
C ASN A 198 -11.08 -10.38 4.84
N ASN A 199 -11.35 -11.14 5.91
CA ASN A 199 -10.65 -12.38 6.25
C ASN A 199 -10.43 -13.31 5.06
N GLY A 200 -9.21 -13.84 4.97
CA GLY A 200 -8.82 -14.76 3.90
C GLY A 200 -9.59 -16.08 3.94
N LEU A 201 -9.37 -16.93 2.93
CA LEU A 201 -9.89 -18.30 2.92
C LEU A 201 -9.48 -19.00 4.23
N PHE A 202 -10.43 -19.64 4.92
CA PHE A 202 -10.29 -20.23 6.27
C PHE A 202 -10.33 -19.26 7.47
N GLY A 203 -10.74 -18.00 7.29
CA GLY A 203 -11.07 -17.09 8.40
C GLY A 203 -9.87 -16.48 9.12
N GLY A 204 -8.69 -16.49 8.49
CA GLY A 204 -7.50 -15.81 9.01
C GLY A 204 -7.53 -14.31 8.73
N THR A 205 -7.15 -13.50 9.72
CA THR A 205 -6.96 -12.05 9.56
C THR A 205 -5.93 -11.76 8.48
N ASN A 206 -6.16 -10.70 7.70
CA ASN A 206 -5.15 -10.19 6.78
C ASN A 206 -4.15 -9.27 7.46
N LEU A 207 -4.43 -8.83 8.69
CA LEU A 207 -3.53 -7.96 9.42
C LEU A 207 -2.15 -8.62 9.53
N PRO A 208 -1.07 -7.88 9.27
CA PRO A 208 0.27 -8.43 9.29
C PRO A 208 0.77 -8.78 10.71
N ALA A 209 0.05 -8.34 11.75
CA ALA A 209 0.32 -8.67 13.13
C ALA A 209 -0.80 -9.55 13.69
N THR A 210 -0.42 -10.68 14.30
CA THR A 210 -1.31 -11.46 15.14
C THR A 210 -1.28 -10.89 16.54
N PHE A 211 -2.42 -10.41 17.04
CA PHE A 211 -2.58 -9.96 18.43
C PHE A 211 -2.96 -11.12 19.34
N ASP A 212 -2.69 -10.97 20.64
CA ASP A 212 -3.07 -12.00 21.60
C ASP A 212 -4.60 -12.12 21.68
N LYS A 213 -5.11 -13.35 21.75
CA LYS A 213 -6.55 -13.61 21.82
C LYS A 213 -7.13 -13.26 23.18
N ASP A 214 -6.28 -13.21 24.21
CA ASP A 214 -6.68 -12.78 25.55
C ASP A 214 -6.98 -11.27 25.66
N GLN A 215 -6.80 -10.54 24.56
CA GLN A 215 -7.10 -9.13 24.37
C GLN A 215 -8.36 -8.88 23.55
N ILE A 216 -9.11 -9.93 23.22
CA ILE A 216 -10.38 -9.80 22.49
C ILE A 216 -11.48 -9.38 23.45
N LEU A 217 -12.18 -8.31 23.11
CA LEU A 217 -13.37 -7.85 23.82
C LEU A 217 -14.60 -7.99 22.92
N SER A 218 -15.58 -8.76 23.38
CA SER A 218 -16.90 -8.81 22.74
C SER A 218 -17.73 -7.60 23.15
N LEU A 219 -18.32 -6.94 22.17
CA LEU A 219 -19.24 -5.82 22.41
C LEU A 219 -20.70 -6.29 22.37
N GLU A 220 -21.61 -5.45 22.89
CA GLU A 220 -23.04 -5.74 22.90
C GLU A 220 -23.65 -5.82 21.49
N GLY A 221 -24.82 -6.45 21.39
CA GLY A 221 -25.55 -6.60 20.14
C GLY A 221 -24.91 -7.62 19.20
N ASP A 222 -24.87 -7.31 17.91
CA ASP A 222 -24.36 -8.20 16.87
C ASP A 222 -23.05 -7.71 16.23
N PHE A 223 -22.35 -6.78 16.89
CA PHE A 223 -21.11 -6.18 16.42
C PHE A 223 -20.02 -7.21 16.11
N ASP A 224 -19.93 -8.26 16.95
CA ASP A 224 -19.01 -9.37 16.78
C ASP A 224 -19.25 -10.16 15.47
N ARG A 225 -20.36 -9.96 14.75
CA ARG A 225 -20.55 -10.58 13.42
C ARG A 225 -19.71 -9.88 12.33
N TYR A 226 -19.36 -8.62 12.54
CA TYR A 226 -18.68 -7.77 11.57
C TYR A 226 -17.20 -7.60 11.92
N PHE A 227 -16.89 -7.45 13.20
CA PHE A 227 -15.53 -7.17 13.67
C PHE A 227 -15.10 -8.10 14.81
N THR A 228 -13.80 -8.27 14.97
CA THR A 228 -13.19 -8.71 16.23
C THR A 228 -12.47 -7.52 16.83
N LEU A 229 -12.90 -7.06 18.01
CA LEU A 229 -12.24 -5.97 18.72
C LEU A 229 -11.12 -6.51 19.60
N TYR A 230 -9.92 -5.97 19.41
CA TYR A 230 -8.77 -6.13 20.29
C TYR A 230 -8.55 -4.84 21.09
N CYS A 231 -8.39 -4.96 22.41
CA CYS A 231 -7.98 -3.86 23.28
C CYS A 231 -6.94 -4.31 24.31
N PRO A 232 -6.15 -3.41 24.90
CA PRO A 232 -5.25 -3.75 25.99
C PRO A 232 -6.04 -4.31 27.16
N LYS A 233 -5.48 -5.31 27.87
CA LYS A 233 -6.10 -5.81 29.10
C LYS A 233 -6.25 -4.66 30.09
N GLU A 234 -7.35 -4.69 30.84
CA GLU A 234 -7.74 -3.64 31.79
C GLU A 234 -8.22 -2.34 31.12
N TYR A 235 -8.17 -2.22 29.79
CA TYR A 235 -8.72 -1.07 29.04
C TYR A 235 -10.08 -1.39 28.40
N GLU A 236 -10.78 -2.43 28.85
CA GLU A 236 -12.08 -2.82 28.30
C GLU A 236 -13.11 -1.70 28.51
N ARG A 237 -13.08 -1.03 29.68
CA ARG A 237 -13.94 0.12 29.97
C ARG A 237 -13.66 1.30 29.03
N ASP A 238 -12.40 1.56 28.74
CA ASP A 238 -11.96 2.59 27.82
C ASP A 238 -12.43 2.27 26.39
N ALA A 239 -12.38 1.00 25.99
CA ALA A 239 -12.94 0.55 24.72
C ALA A 239 -14.46 0.76 24.64
N LEU A 240 -15.21 0.48 25.71
CA LEU A 240 -16.65 0.77 25.78
C LEU A 240 -16.97 2.27 25.72
N TYR A 241 -16.10 3.12 26.28
CA TYR A 241 -16.22 4.58 26.17
C TYR A 241 -16.04 5.06 24.73
N VAL A 242 -15.10 4.47 23.98
CA VAL A 242 -14.84 4.83 22.59
C VAL A 242 -15.90 4.25 21.66
N PHE A 243 -16.19 2.95 21.76
CA PHE A 243 -17.10 2.21 20.88
C PHE A 243 -18.53 2.24 21.39
N THR A 244 -19.11 3.45 21.43
CA THR A 244 -20.52 3.63 21.73
C THR A 244 -21.42 3.00 20.67
N PRO A 245 -22.68 2.62 21.00
CA PRO A 245 -23.58 1.97 20.05
C PRO A 245 -23.78 2.70 18.72
N ASP A 246 -23.77 4.03 18.73
CA ASP A 246 -23.86 4.84 17.51
C ASP A 246 -22.57 4.82 16.67
N LEU A 247 -21.38 4.83 17.29
CA LEU A 247 -20.12 4.63 16.56
C LEU A 247 -20.03 3.21 15.97
N MET A 248 -20.46 2.20 16.73
CA MET A 248 -20.52 0.82 16.25
C MET A 248 -21.40 0.68 15.00
N ALA A 249 -22.58 1.30 14.99
CA ALA A 249 -23.46 1.31 13.82
C ALA A 249 -22.78 1.97 12.60
N LEU A 250 -22.14 3.13 12.79
CA LEU A 250 -21.43 3.82 11.70
C LEU A 250 -20.27 3.00 11.14
N LEU A 251 -19.54 2.28 12.00
CA LEU A 251 -18.48 1.36 11.60
C LEU A 251 -19.02 0.22 10.75
N ILE A 252 -20.14 -0.40 11.14
CA ILE A 252 -20.81 -1.45 10.35
C ILE A 252 -21.23 -0.89 8.98
N ASP A 253 -21.91 0.25 8.95
CA ASP A 253 -22.51 0.78 7.73
C ASP A 253 -21.47 1.27 6.71
N ASN A 254 -20.34 1.80 7.17
CA ASN A 254 -19.39 2.50 6.29
C ASN A 254 -18.05 1.79 6.17
N ALA A 255 -17.58 1.18 7.25
CA ALA A 255 -16.22 0.65 7.38
C ALA A 255 -16.14 -0.89 7.50
N ALA A 256 -17.26 -1.63 7.51
CA ALA A 256 -17.29 -3.09 7.70
C ALA A 256 -16.25 -3.89 6.91
N PRO A 257 -15.93 -3.59 5.64
CA PRO A 257 -14.91 -4.33 4.87
C PRO A 257 -13.45 -3.96 5.17
N PHE A 258 -13.20 -3.04 6.08
CA PHE A 258 -11.88 -2.50 6.37
C PHE A 258 -11.49 -2.76 7.83
N ASP A 259 -10.21 -2.99 8.06
CA ASP A 259 -9.71 -3.01 9.43
C ASP A 259 -9.59 -1.58 9.93
N VAL A 260 -9.88 -1.35 11.21
CA VAL A 260 -9.72 -0.03 11.85
C VAL A 260 -8.74 -0.15 13.00
N GLU A 261 -7.73 0.71 13.05
CA GLU A 261 -6.75 0.74 14.13
C GLU A 261 -6.76 2.12 14.76
N ILE A 262 -6.88 2.18 16.08
CA ILE A 262 -6.67 3.37 16.89
C ILE A 262 -5.37 3.16 17.64
N ILE A 263 -4.39 4.04 17.47
CA ILE A 263 -3.09 3.95 18.13
C ILE A 263 -2.50 5.35 18.28
N ASP A 264 -2.04 5.66 19.51
CA ASP A 264 -1.63 7.01 19.87
C ASP A 264 -2.76 8.01 19.53
N ASP A 265 -2.47 9.07 18.81
CA ASP A 265 -3.39 10.08 18.30
C ASP A 265 -3.85 9.80 16.86
N TRP A 266 -3.84 8.55 16.41
CA TRP A 266 -4.23 8.18 15.06
C TRP A 266 -5.40 7.21 15.03
N MET A 267 -6.30 7.42 14.06
CA MET A 267 -7.22 6.42 13.58
C MET A 267 -6.85 6.07 12.13
N PHE A 268 -6.59 4.79 11.89
CA PHE A 268 -6.33 4.24 10.58
C PHE A 268 -7.48 3.36 10.11
N VAL A 269 -7.70 3.35 8.79
CA VAL A 269 -8.58 2.38 8.13
C VAL A 269 -7.78 1.71 7.01
N TYR A 270 -7.75 0.37 7.01
CA TYR A 270 -6.93 -0.42 6.10
C TYR A 270 -7.76 -1.27 5.16
N SER A 271 -7.26 -1.39 3.93
CA SER A 271 -7.67 -2.43 2.99
C SER A 271 -6.49 -3.33 2.68
N SER A 272 -6.71 -4.64 2.79
CA SER A 272 -5.72 -5.68 2.43
C SER A 272 -5.33 -5.70 0.95
N THR A 273 -5.99 -4.87 0.13
CA THR A 273 -5.68 -4.67 -1.28
C THR A 273 -5.50 -3.19 -1.57
N ALA A 274 -4.76 -2.89 -2.64
CA ALA A 274 -4.59 -1.52 -3.11
C ALA A 274 -5.94 -0.93 -3.53
N PHE A 275 -6.20 0.31 -3.12
CA PHE A 275 -7.33 1.07 -3.63
C PHE A 275 -7.16 1.36 -5.13
N PRO A 276 -8.19 1.14 -5.95
CA PRO A 276 -8.17 1.52 -7.36
C PRO A 276 -8.33 3.04 -7.49
N VAL A 277 -7.21 3.75 -7.39
CA VAL A 277 -7.10 5.24 -7.37
C VAL A 277 -7.64 5.97 -8.61
N ALA A 278 -8.04 5.25 -9.65
CA ALA A 278 -8.66 5.85 -10.83
C ALA A 278 -10.19 5.96 -10.72
N GLN A 279 -10.80 5.48 -9.64
CA GLN A 279 -12.26 5.37 -9.49
C GLN A 279 -12.81 6.36 -8.45
N PRO A 280 -13.71 7.29 -8.84
CA PRO A 280 -14.31 8.25 -7.89
C PRO A 280 -15.02 7.60 -6.70
N ALA A 281 -15.64 6.43 -6.91
CA ALA A 281 -16.37 5.71 -5.86
C ALA A 281 -15.49 5.34 -4.65
N VAL A 282 -14.20 5.08 -4.87
CA VAL A 282 -13.24 4.83 -3.79
C VAL A 282 -13.11 6.06 -2.89
N TYR A 283 -12.91 7.23 -3.49
CA TYR A 283 -12.75 8.48 -2.75
C TYR A 283 -14.04 8.92 -2.07
N GLN A 284 -15.19 8.71 -2.71
CA GLN A 284 -16.49 8.91 -2.06
C GLN A 284 -16.62 8.07 -0.81
N ARG A 285 -16.22 6.79 -0.87
CA ARG A 285 -16.26 5.91 0.29
C ARG A 285 -15.31 6.32 1.40
N LEU A 286 -14.06 6.65 1.07
CA LEU A 286 -13.06 7.09 2.04
C LEU A 286 -13.48 8.39 2.72
N LEU A 287 -13.92 9.38 1.94
CA LEU A 287 -14.37 10.67 2.50
C LEU A 287 -15.67 10.51 3.30
N ARG A 288 -16.57 9.60 2.91
CA ARG A 288 -17.72 9.24 3.75
C ARG A 288 -17.28 8.67 5.09
N ILE A 289 -16.30 7.77 5.13
CA ILE A 289 -15.76 7.23 6.39
C ILE A 289 -15.17 8.35 7.26
N VAL A 290 -14.47 9.32 6.66
CA VAL A 290 -13.96 10.50 7.39
C VAL A 290 -15.10 11.32 7.99
N GLU A 291 -16.13 11.60 7.21
CA GLU A 291 -17.28 12.42 7.60
C GLU A 291 -18.22 11.73 8.61
N THR A 292 -18.27 10.40 8.61
CA THR A 292 -19.12 9.62 9.53
C THR A 292 -18.32 9.06 10.70
N VAL A 293 -17.56 8.00 10.47
CA VAL A 293 -16.81 7.28 11.50
C VAL A 293 -15.73 8.19 12.09
N GLY A 294 -14.90 8.82 11.27
CA GLY A 294 -13.83 9.71 11.73
C GLY A 294 -14.36 10.88 12.56
N ALA A 295 -15.39 11.57 12.08
CA ALA A 295 -16.01 12.69 12.78
C ALA A 295 -16.67 12.25 14.10
N LYS A 296 -17.34 11.09 14.13
CA LYS A 296 -17.91 10.54 15.35
C LYS A 296 -16.82 10.14 16.34
N THR A 297 -15.76 9.45 15.91
CA THR A 297 -14.61 9.09 16.75
C THR A 297 -14.00 10.33 17.40
N LEU A 298 -13.72 11.39 16.61
CA LEU A 298 -13.20 12.66 17.12
C LEU A 298 -14.09 13.27 18.19
N THR A 299 -15.40 13.34 17.94
CA THR A 299 -16.36 13.92 18.88
C THR A 299 -16.51 13.05 20.13
N GLN A 300 -16.47 11.72 19.98
CA GLN A 300 -16.61 10.77 21.07
C GLN A 300 -15.40 10.76 22.01
N THR A 301 -14.21 11.11 21.50
CA THR A 301 -12.95 11.02 22.24
C THR A 301 -12.35 12.36 22.62
N ASP A 302 -13.02 13.48 22.34
CA ASP A 302 -12.52 14.84 22.60
C ASP A 302 -12.14 15.08 24.08
N ARG A 303 -12.83 14.39 24.99
CA ARG A 303 -12.64 14.45 26.45
C ARG A 303 -11.99 13.21 27.02
N TYR A 304 -11.47 12.32 26.18
CA TYR A 304 -10.80 11.12 26.67
C TYR A 304 -9.55 11.49 27.50
N GLN A 305 -9.45 10.83 28.65
CA GLN A 305 -8.30 10.88 29.54
C GLN A 305 -8.11 9.50 30.16
N ASP A 306 -6.89 9.00 30.11
CA ASP A 306 -6.54 7.78 30.82
C ASP A 306 -6.28 8.08 32.30
N ASP A 307 -7.17 7.57 33.16
CA ASP A 307 -7.08 7.70 34.62
C ASP A 307 -5.77 7.10 35.17
N ARG A 308 -5.17 6.12 34.48
CA ARG A 308 -3.97 5.39 34.93
C ARG A 308 -2.69 6.18 34.74
N ALA A 309 -2.66 7.08 33.77
CA ALA A 309 -1.45 7.83 33.43
C ALA A 309 -1.06 8.87 34.50
N THR A 310 -1.92 9.12 35.50
CA THR A 310 -1.68 10.03 36.64
C THR A 310 -1.08 11.37 36.20
N ALA A 311 -1.65 11.96 35.15
CA ALA A 311 -1.18 13.21 34.56
C ALA A 311 -2.35 14.17 34.29
N PRO A 312 -2.10 15.49 34.24
CA PRO A 312 -3.12 16.47 33.88
C PRO A 312 -3.69 16.20 32.49
N PHE A 313 -4.96 16.54 32.26
CA PHE A 313 -5.65 16.38 30.96
C PHE A 313 -4.83 16.94 29.77
N ALA A 314 -4.17 18.08 29.96
CA ALA A 314 -3.36 18.73 28.94
C ALA A 314 -2.13 17.92 28.49
N ALA A 315 -1.65 16.96 29.30
CA ALA A 315 -0.52 16.12 28.94
C ALA A 315 -0.84 15.17 27.78
N ASN A 316 -2.12 14.82 27.58
CA ASN A 316 -2.60 13.95 26.50
C ASN A 316 -1.77 12.66 26.36
N ILE A 317 -1.69 11.90 27.46
CA ILE A 317 -0.93 10.66 27.53
C ILE A 317 -1.83 9.48 27.88
N VAL A 318 -1.43 8.30 27.40
CA VAL A 318 -1.98 7.00 27.78
C VAL A 318 -0.87 6.24 28.50
N ALA A 319 -1.20 5.54 29.57
CA ALA A 319 -0.23 4.77 30.33
C ALA A 319 0.38 3.64 29.48
N PRO A 320 1.61 3.19 29.78
CA PRO A 320 2.31 2.20 28.96
C PRO A 320 1.53 0.91 28.69
N GLU A 321 0.70 0.49 29.65
CA GLU A 321 -0.13 -0.71 29.58
C GLU A 321 -1.20 -0.62 28.47
N GLY A 322 -1.72 0.59 28.20
CA GLY A 322 -2.70 0.85 27.14
C GLY A 322 -2.07 1.22 25.81
N ALA A 323 -0.79 1.58 25.81
CA ALA A 323 -0.15 2.17 24.66
C ALA A 323 -0.03 1.19 23.47
N ARG A 324 0.17 -0.11 23.70
CA ARG A 324 0.33 -1.09 22.60
C ARG A 324 -0.30 -2.45 22.92
N LEU A 325 -1.05 -3.00 21.96
CA LEU A 325 -1.45 -4.42 21.99
C LEU A 325 -0.24 -5.35 22.02
N LYS A 326 -0.35 -6.44 22.78
CA LYS A 326 0.64 -7.52 22.79
C LYS A 326 0.44 -8.39 21.56
N ARG A 327 1.55 -8.88 21.02
CA ARG A 327 1.52 -9.82 19.89
C ARG A 327 1.28 -11.23 20.41
N GLY A 328 0.36 -11.93 19.75
CA GLY A 328 0.10 -13.34 19.97
C GLY A 328 1.08 -14.21 19.17
N VAL A 329 1.24 -15.45 19.59
CA VAL A 329 1.99 -16.46 18.82
C VAL A 329 1.05 -17.12 17.83
N SER A 330 1.42 -17.16 16.54
CA SER A 330 0.62 -17.85 15.53
C SER A 330 0.55 -19.35 15.83
N VAL A 331 -0.67 -19.87 16.03
CA VAL A 331 -0.91 -21.30 16.25
C VAL A 331 -0.38 -22.14 15.08
N GLY A 332 -0.49 -21.63 13.85
CA GLY A 332 0.08 -22.29 12.67
C GLY A 332 1.61 -22.39 12.72
N ALA A 333 2.29 -21.36 13.25
CA ALA A 333 3.73 -21.41 13.46
C ALA A 333 4.11 -22.43 14.55
N ILE A 334 3.32 -22.53 15.62
CA ILE A 334 3.51 -23.55 16.66
C ILE A 334 3.32 -24.94 16.06
N ILE A 335 2.24 -25.18 15.31
CA ILE A 335 1.98 -26.47 14.65
C ILE A 335 3.12 -26.83 13.70
N LEU A 336 3.60 -25.88 12.88
CA LEU A 336 4.72 -26.11 11.98
C LEU A 336 5.99 -26.51 12.76
N ILE A 337 6.32 -25.80 13.84
CA ILE A 337 7.47 -26.13 14.69
C ILE A 337 7.30 -27.54 15.27
N VAL A 338 6.11 -27.88 15.77
CA VAL A 338 5.83 -29.21 16.32
C VAL A 338 5.95 -30.29 15.24
N VAL A 339 5.42 -30.07 14.04
CA VAL A 339 5.51 -31.02 12.92
C VAL A 339 6.97 -31.21 12.48
N VAL A 340 7.74 -30.12 12.37
CA VAL A 340 9.17 -30.17 12.04
C VAL A 340 9.94 -30.91 13.14
N ALA A 341 9.64 -30.64 14.40
CA ALA A 341 10.27 -31.32 15.54
C ALA A 341 9.94 -32.82 15.54
N LEU A 342 8.67 -33.20 15.35
CA LEU A 342 8.25 -34.60 15.27
C LEU A 342 8.90 -35.32 14.07
N PHE A 343 8.97 -34.67 12.91
CA PHE A 343 9.64 -35.21 11.73
C PHE A 343 11.14 -35.41 11.99
N TRP A 344 11.80 -34.44 12.60
CA TRP A 344 13.23 -34.50 12.92
C TRP A 344 13.54 -35.57 13.99
N SER A 345 12.71 -35.65 15.04
CA SER A 345 12.79 -36.72 16.03
C SER A 345 12.59 -38.09 15.39
N TRP A 346 11.60 -38.26 14.52
CA TRP A 346 11.38 -39.50 13.79
C TRP A 346 12.58 -39.90 12.93
N SER A 347 13.16 -38.96 12.15
CA SER A 347 14.37 -39.26 11.36
C SER A 347 15.55 -39.68 12.25
N PHE A 348 15.75 -39.00 13.38
CA PHE A 348 16.82 -39.35 14.31
C PHE A 348 16.62 -40.74 14.94
N PHE A 349 15.40 -41.08 15.37
CA PHE A 349 15.10 -42.41 15.91
C PHE A 349 15.20 -43.51 14.85
N ALA A 350 14.80 -43.24 13.60
CA ALA A 350 14.94 -44.18 12.49
C ALA A 350 16.41 -44.50 12.18
N ASP A 351 17.29 -43.48 12.18
CA ASP A 351 18.73 -43.66 11.95
C ASP A 351 19.39 -44.45 13.09
N VAL A 352 19.00 -44.20 14.34
CA VAL A 352 19.48 -44.97 15.51
C VAL A 352 19.00 -46.41 15.45
N LEU A 353 17.73 -46.67 15.13
CA LEU A 353 17.19 -48.04 15.00
C LEU A 353 17.83 -48.82 13.86
N ALA A 354 18.24 -48.16 12.78
CA ALA A 354 18.96 -48.79 11.66
C ALA A 354 20.44 -49.10 11.98
N SER A 355 20.97 -48.57 13.09
CA SER A 355 22.35 -48.79 13.55
C SER A 355 22.52 -49.90 14.59
N PHE A 356 21.39 -50.49 15.04
CA PHE A 356 21.33 -51.73 15.81
C PHE A 356 20.94 -52.90 14.89
#